data_AF-A0A438F0L3-F1
#
_entry.id   AF-A0A438F0L3-F1
#
_cell.length_a   1.000
_cell.length_b   1.000
_cell.length_c   1.000
_cell.angle_alpha   90.00
_cell.angle_beta   90.00
_cell.angle_gamma   90.00
#
_symmetry.space_group_name_H-M   'P 1'
#
loop_
_entity.id
_entity.type
_entity.pdbx_description
1 polymer ?
#
loop_
_entity_poly.entity_id
_entity_poly.type
_entity_poly.pdbx_seq_one_letter_code
_entity_poly.pdbx_strand_id
1 'polypeptide(L)'
;MPKIVAKRLEKVQRDFLWVGGSLERKVHLINWEVVCTQKEKGGLGIRKIDLLNKALLGKWIWRFAFEKDNLWKKVIGVKYGQEGFGWRTNEARGTFGVGVWKEILKEAN
;
A
#
# COMPACT_ATOMS: atom_id res chain seq x y z
N MET A 1 -1.59 -4.14 -0.05
CA MET A 1 -1.23 -5.01 1.10
C MET A 1 -2.07 -4.61 2.31
N PRO A 2 -2.55 -5.57 3.12
CA PRO A 2 -3.30 -5.25 4.34
C PRO A 2 -2.47 -4.43 5.34
N LYS A 3 -3.10 -3.45 6.02
CA LYS A 3 -2.43 -2.54 6.96
C LYS A 3 -1.70 -3.27 8.09
N ILE A 4 -2.23 -4.40 8.56
CA ILE A 4 -1.59 -5.21 9.61
C ILE A 4 -0.25 -5.79 9.16
N VAL A 5 -0.13 -6.18 7.89
CA VAL A 5 1.12 -6.71 7.33
C VAL A 5 2.15 -5.59 7.18
N ALA A 6 1.72 -4.41 6.71
CA ALA A 6 2.58 -3.22 6.66
C ALA A 6 3.15 -2.87 8.05
N LYS A 7 2.28 -2.84 9.08
CA LYS A 7 2.69 -2.58 10.48
C LYS A 7 3.67 -3.63 11.01
N ARG A 8 3.47 -4.92 10.68
CA ARG A 8 4.39 -6.00 11.05
C ARG A 8 5.76 -5.83 10.40
N LEU A 9 5.80 -5.48 9.11
CA LEU A 9 7.05 -5.21 8.40
C LEU A 9 7.79 -3.99 8.97
N GLU A 10 7.09 -2.89 9.25
CA GLU A 10 7.70 -1.72 9.91
C GLU A 10 8.18 -2.04 11.33
N LYS A 11 7.49 -2.94 12.04
CA LYS A 11 7.99 -3.44 13.32
C LYS A 11 9.31 -4.19 13.15
N VAL A 12 9.41 -5.10 12.18
CA VAL A 12 10.66 -5.83 11.89
C VAL A 12 11.80 -4.87 11.53
N GLN A 13 11.54 -3.82 10.74
CA GLN A 13 12.53 -2.80 10.42
C GLN A 13 13.00 -2.03 11.67
N ARG A 14 12.06 -1.66 12.56
CA ARG A 14 12.37 -0.99 13.83
C ARG A 14 13.17 -1.89 14.77
N ASP A 15 12.74 -3.13 14.91
CA ASP A 15 13.39 -4.11 15.78
C ASP A 15 14.80 -4.41 15.27
N PHE A 16 14.99 -4.52 13.96
CA PHE A 16 16.33 -4.62 13.37
C PHE A 16 17.21 -3.41 13.71
N LEU A 17 16.70 -2.19 13.52
CA LEU A 17 17.47 -0.96 13.76
C LEU A 17 17.88 -0.78 15.23
N TRP A 18 16.97 -1.06 16.17
CA TRP A 18 17.18 -0.74 17.58
C TRP A 18 17.64 -1.93 18.42
N VAL A 19 17.26 -3.14 18.05
CA VAL A 19 17.52 -4.36 18.82
C VAL A 19 18.64 -5.20 18.20
N GLY A 20 18.88 -5.07 16.90
CA GLY A 20 19.94 -5.82 16.20
C GLY A 20 19.69 -7.33 16.18
N GLY A 21 18.42 -7.76 16.34
CA GLY A 21 18.03 -9.17 16.34
C GLY A 21 18.15 -9.89 17.69
N SER A 22 18.54 -9.22 18.78
CA SER A 22 18.45 -9.82 20.12
C SER A 22 17.00 -9.91 20.62
N LEU A 23 16.71 -10.80 21.57
CA LEU A 23 15.40 -10.89 22.23
C LEU A 23 15.20 -9.82 23.31
N GLU A 24 16.22 -9.00 23.58
CA GLU A 24 16.20 -7.99 24.64
C GLU A 24 15.49 -6.72 24.17
N ARG A 25 14.62 -6.16 25.01
CA ARG A 25 14.02 -4.85 24.71
C ARG A 25 15.06 -3.75 24.89
N LYS A 26 15.45 -3.11 23.80
CA LYS A 26 16.25 -1.87 23.82
C LYS A 26 15.35 -0.64 23.61
N VAL A 27 15.74 0.47 24.23
CA VAL A 27 15.00 1.73 24.14
C VAL A 27 15.14 2.32 22.74
N HIS A 28 14.04 2.79 22.16
CA HIS A 28 14.04 3.56 20.92
C HIS A 28 14.54 4.98 21.21
N LEU A 29 15.80 5.25 20.87
CA LEU A 29 16.43 6.54 21.18
C LEU A 29 15.91 7.69 20.31
N ILE A 30 15.40 7.39 19.11
CA ILE A 30 14.94 8.37 18.14
C ILE A 30 13.54 7.98 17.65
N ASN A 31 12.64 8.95 17.54
CA ASN A 31 11.30 8.74 16.98
C ASN A 31 11.39 8.15 15.57
N TRP A 32 10.63 7.09 15.30
CA TRP A 32 10.60 6.42 13.99
C TRP A 32 10.27 7.37 12.83
N GLU A 33 9.43 8.36 13.08
CA GLU A 33 9.09 9.42 12.12
C GLU A 33 10.32 10.21 11.67
N VAL A 34 11.20 10.56 12.61
CA VAL A 34 12.47 11.27 12.34
C VAL A 34 13.44 10.36 11.60
N VAL A 35 13.51 9.08 11.97
CA VAL A 35 14.35 8.09 11.27
C VAL A 35 13.96 7.96 9.79
N CYS A 36 12.67 8.08 9.46
CA CYS A 36 12.16 7.94 8.11
C CYS A 36 12.35 9.19 7.23
N THR A 37 12.76 10.33 7.80
CA THR A 37 13.03 11.52 6.99
C THR A 37 14.30 11.34 6.16
N GLN A 38 14.46 12.21 5.16
CA GLN A 38 15.60 12.25 4.28
C GLN A 38 16.91 12.47 5.05
N LYS A 39 18.03 11.93 4.53
CA LYS A 39 19.35 12.07 5.17
C LYS A 39 19.78 13.53 5.29
N GLU A 40 19.44 14.31 4.28
CA GLU A 40 19.68 15.76 4.20
C GLU A 40 18.88 16.53 5.27
N LYS A 41 17.85 15.90 5.85
CA LYS A 41 17.01 16.45 6.93
C LYS A 41 17.29 15.80 8.29
N GLY A 42 18.43 15.09 8.43
CA GLY A 42 18.85 14.46 9.68
C GLY A 42 18.24 13.08 9.98
N GLY A 43 17.51 12.48 9.03
CA GLY A 43 16.99 11.11 9.15
C GLY A 43 17.91 10.07 8.53
N LEU A 44 17.43 8.83 8.43
CA LEU A 44 18.13 7.72 7.76
C LEU A 44 17.63 7.45 6.34
N GLY A 45 16.55 8.10 5.92
CA GLY A 45 15.93 7.89 4.61
C GLY A 45 15.15 6.58 4.49
N ILE A 46 14.79 5.95 5.61
CA ILE A 46 14.01 4.72 5.61
C ILE A 46 12.60 5.02 5.11
N ARG A 47 12.17 4.33 4.04
CA ARG A 47 10.83 4.52 3.47
C ARG A 47 9.77 3.88 4.35
N LYS A 48 8.73 4.63 4.68
CA LYS A 48 7.53 4.09 5.33
C LYS A 48 6.82 3.11 4.42
N ILE A 49 6.52 1.93 4.95
CA ILE A 49 5.89 0.85 4.19
C ILE A 49 4.43 1.19 3.89
N ASP A 50 3.74 1.92 4.78
CA ASP A 50 2.37 2.39 4.51
C ASP A 50 2.31 3.27 3.25
N LEU A 51 3.20 4.25 3.15
CA LEU A 51 3.28 5.15 2.00
C LEU A 51 3.65 4.41 0.72
N LEU A 52 4.64 3.51 0.79
CA LEU A 52 5.04 2.69 -0.35
C LEU A 52 3.88 1.80 -0.82
N ASN A 53 3.16 1.19 0.12
CA ASN A 53 2.00 0.36 -0.19
C ASN A 53 0.88 1.17 -0.87
N LYS A 54 0.58 2.37 -0.36
CA LYS A 54 -0.39 3.29 -1.01
C LYS A 54 0.01 3.61 -2.45
N ALA A 55 1.27 3.96 -2.68
CA ALA A 55 1.78 4.23 -4.02
C ALA A 55 1.67 3.01 -4.95
N LEU A 56 1.97 1.81 -4.45
CA LEU A 56 1.85 0.57 -5.22
C LEU A 56 0.40 0.19 -5.52
N LEU A 57 -0.56 0.47 -4.62
CA LEU A 57 -1.98 0.28 -4.87
C LEU A 57 -2.49 1.30 -5.91
N GLY A 58 -2.06 2.57 -5.79
CA GLY A 58 -2.30 3.60 -6.80
C GLY A 58 -1.78 3.24 -8.18
N LYS A 59 -0.61 2.58 -8.27
CA LYS A 59 -0.07 2.05 -9.53
C LYS A 59 -1.06 1.10 -10.21
N TRP A 60 -1.77 0.24 -9.46
CA TRP A 60 -2.76 -0.67 -10.06
C TRP A 60 -3.98 0.06 -10.61
N ILE A 61 -4.43 1.11 -9.94
CA ILE A 61 -5.52 1.98 -10.44
C ILE A 61 -5.08 2.66 -11.74
N TRP A 62 -3.87 3.24 -11.76
CA TRP A 62 -3.28 3.82 -12.95
C TRP A 62 -3.18 2.81 -14.11
N ARG A 63 -2.72 1.59 -13.83
CA ARG A 63 -2.65 0.52 -14.83
C ARG A 63 -4.03 0.16 -15.39
N PHE A 64 -5.07 0.13 -14.56
CA PHE A 64 -6.42 -0.11 -15.04
C PHE A 64 -6.89 1.00 -15.98
N ALA A 65 -6.60 2.26 -15.66
CA ALA A 65 -6.97 3.39 -16.51
C ALA A 65 -6.26 3.36 -17.88
N PHE A 66 -4.94 3.10 -17.91
CA PHE A 66 -4.12 3.31 -19.10
C PHE A 66 -3.79 2.06 -19.91
N GLU A 67 -3.64 0.90 -19.28
CA GLU A 67 -3.28 -0.33 -20.01
C GLU A 67 -4.47 -0.84 -20.82
N LYS A 68 -4.26 -1.12 -22.10
CA LYS A 68 -5.27 -1.70 -23.00
C LYS A 68 -5.08 -3.22 -23.09
N ASP A 69 -6.17 -3.93 -23.34
CA ASP A 69 -6.20 -5.36 -23.72
C ASP A 69 -5.63 -6.41 -22.74
N ASN A 70 -5.41 -6.05 -21.47
CA ASN A 70 -5.02 -7.02 -20.46
C ASN A 70 -6.19 -7.89 -19.95
N LEU A 71 -5.96 -9.21 -19.84
CA LEU A 71 -6.98 -10.17 -19.36
C LEU A 71 -7.51 -9.82 -17.96
N TRP A 72 -6.63 -9.46 -17.02
CA TRP A 72 -7.05 -9.08 -15.67
C TRP A 72 -7.97 -7.85 -15.68
N LYS A 73 -7.71 -6.86 -16.54
CA LYS A 73 -8.55 -5.67 -16.71
C LYS A 73 -9.93 -6.05 -17.27
N LYS A 74 -9.98 -6.96 -18.26
CA LYS A 74 -11.24 -7.46 -18.82
C LYS A 74 -12.08 -8.18 -17.75
N VAL A 75 -11.45 -9.06 -16.95
CA VAL A 75 -12.11 -9.75 -15.83
C VAL A 75 -12.66 -8.76 -14.81
N ILE A 76 -11.87 -7.77 -14.43
CA ILE A 76 -12.31 -6.72 -13.49
C ILE A 76 -13.45 -5.87 -14.09
N GLY A 77 -13.37 -5.51 -15.36
CA GLY A 77 -14.41 -4.76 -16.07
C GLY A 77 -15.73 -5.53 -16.18
N VAL A 78 -15.69 -6.84 -16.46
CA VAL A 78 -16.89 -7.69 -16.49
C VAL A 78 -17.50 -7.84 -15.10
N LYS A 79 -16.66 -8.04 -14.07
CA LYS A 79 -17.13 -8.27 -12.70
C LYS A 79 -17.75 -7.04 -12.05
N TYR A 80 -17.15 -5.87 -12.25
CA TYR A 80 -17.52 -4.63 -11.54
C TYR A 80 -18.22 -3.61 -12.45
N GLY A 81 -18.27 -3.82 -13.75
CA GLY A 81 -18.68 -2.79 -14.71
C GLY A 81 -17.63 -1.70 -14.88
N GLN A 82 -17.87 -0.79 -15.82
CA GLN A 82 -16.97 0.32 -16.16
C GLN A 82 -17.74 1.63 -16.31
N GLU A 83 -17.14 2.71 -15.84
CA GLU A 83 -17.64 4.09 -15.95
C GLU A 83 -16.53 5.03 -16.42
N GLY A 84 -16.89 6.29 -16.72
CA GLY A 84 -15.95 7.30 -17.19
C GLY A 84 -15.18 6.84 -18.42
N PHE A 85 -15.85 6.46 -19.51
CA PHE A 85 -15.16 5.99 -20.73
C PHE A 85 -14.18 4.81 -20.52
N GLY A 86 -14.39 4.00 -19.48
CA GLY A 86 -13.60 2.79 -19.23
C GLY A 86 -12.29 3.01 -18.47
N TRP A 87 -12.01 4.22 -17.96
CA TRP A 87 -10.83 4.46 -17.11
C TRP A 87 -11.05 4.09 -15.64
N ARG A 88 -12.31 3.88 -15.21
CA ARG A 88 -12.67 3.45 -13.84
C ARG A 88 -13.71 2.33 -13.86
N THR A 89 -13.71 1.48 -12.85
CA THR A 89 -14.81 0.54 -12.59
C THR A 89 -15.92 1.20 -11.80
N ASN A 90 -17.16 0.72 -11.93
CA ASN A 90 -18.27 1.20 -11.11
C ASN A 90 -18.01 0.94 -9.62
N GLU A 91 -18.70 1.68 -8.76
CA GLU A 91 -18.68 1.48 -7.32
C GLU A 91 -19.22 0.09 -6.96
N ALA A 92 -18.45 -0.69 -6.21
CA ALA A 92 -18.81 -2.07 -5.83
C ALA A 92 -19.86 -2.09 -4.72
N ARG A 93 -21.16 -2.09 -5.09
CA ARG A 93 -22.32 -1.99 -4.18
C ARG A 93 -22.88 -3.32 -3.64
N GLY A 94 -22.30 -4.47 -4.00
CA GLY A 94 -22.79 -5.81 -3.58
C GLY A 94 -22.16 -6.37 -2.29
N THR A 95 -22.89 -7.31 -1.66
CA THR A 95 -22.42 -8.20 -0.56
C THR A 95 -21.45 -9.28 -1.02
N PHE A 96 -21.36 -9.53 -2.34
CA PHE A 96 -20.45 -10.51 -2.94
C PHE A 96 -19.00 -10.04 -2.85
N GLY A 97 -18.39 -10.33 -1.70
CA GLY A 97 -16.96 -10.45 -1.52
C GLY A 97 -16.26 -9.11 -1.34
N VAL A 98 -15.63 -8.97 -0.19
CA VAL A 98 -14.56 -8.01 0.13
C VAL A 98 -13.38 -8.26 -0.84
N GLY A 99 -13.55 -7.88 -2.11
CA GLY A 99 -12.60 -8.20 -3.16
C GLY A 99 -11.37 -7.30 -3.07
N VAL A 100 -10.20 -7.86 -3.35
CA VAL A 100 -8.92 -7.11 -3.38
C VAL A 100 -9.03 -5.83 -4.21
N TRP A 101 -9.74 -5.87 -5.34
CA TRP A 101 -9.98 -4.69 -6.18
C TRP A 101 -10.80 -3.60 -5.49
N LYS A 102 -11.84 -3.96 -4.73
CA LYS A 102 -12.64 -3.00 -3.95
C LYS A 102 -11.79 -2.29 -2.89
N GLU A 103 -10.91 -3.02 -2.21
CA GLU A 103 -10.00 -2.43 -1.23
C GLU A 103 -8.92 -1.55 -1.89
N ILE A 104 -8.45 -1.91 -3.09
CA ILE A 104 -7.54 -1.04 -3.87
C ILE A 104 -8.24 0.28 -4.21
N LEU A 105 -9.50 0.25 -4.67
CA LEU A 105 -10.25 1.46 -5.03
C LEU A 105 -10.50 2.39 -3.83
N LYS A 106 -10.59 1.86 -2.61
CA LYS A 106 -10.72 2.70 -1.39
C LYS A 106 -9.50 3.56 -1.12
N GLU A 107 -8.31 3.17 -1.60
CA GLU A 107 -7.10 3.97 -1.44
C GLU A 107 -6.99 5.10 -2.50
N ALA A 108 -7.92 5.16 -3.45
CA ALA A 108 -8.01 6.22 -4.46
C ALA A 108 -8.80 7.45 -4.00
N ASN A 109 -9.60 7.31 -2.94
CA ASN A 109 -10.51 8.34 -2.41
C ASN A 109 -10.01 8.89 -1.07
#